data_AF-A0A209BSZ1-F1
#
_entry.id   AF-A0A209BSZ1-F1
#
_cell.length_a   1.000
_cell.length_b   1.000
_cell.length_c   1.000
_cell.angle_alpha   90.00
_cell.angle_beta   90.00
_cell.angle_gamma   90.00
#
_symmetry.space_group_name_H-M   'P 1'
#
loop_
_entity.id
_entity.type
_entity.pdbx_description
1 polymer ?
#
loop_
_entity_poly.entity_id
_entity_poly.type
_entity_poly.pdbx_seq_one_letter_code
_entity_poly.pdbx_strand_id
1 'polypeptide(L)'
;MGQRGTTADLVGLGVTTEFEPDVMEVLVATVRRAVRGESAFAGTDTLLAELVMGDSAAGAVIAPGMRKSGGLSGFIQARAGLGWVSEDEAGGGGGGGGGGGGGQGAWADEVEVEAAWREAWWRFGLGLRESAREGIPAVPPALSGAMRSCLLRALASARAEGTVSVRCRHLARALLELPDSRAREALLLRRLDAAEALTRLDRLDAEAAGSDEAGERPESYGVLLLRRAGTVGRSGNRLSRAFTSWTAQSGVNGSPVLFAVNVEATRQAVRCGRDTAEPVDLLLGALALDRALAVAGHALPEGLVEANAASAVLRRHGARQVSLVASAAASVSAGSVASAGASDSAGSVASAASVDGGADQAGGGRARLSAAAERAVAVARLRAAERGAPTVGTVHLLSALLDDAGVAELLAAGQVDLAALRDELDGLAGA
;
A
#
# COMPACT_ATOMS: atom_id res chain seq x y z
N MET A 1 -24.26 20.05 -11.05
CA MET A 1 -24.51 18.71 -11.65
C MET A 1 -23.16 18.02 -11.80
N GLY A 2 -22.80 17.14 -10.86
CA GLY A 2 -21.51 16.44 -10.93
C GLY A 2 -21.61 15.27 -11.90
N GLN A 3 -20.79 15.25 -12.96
CA GLN A 3 -20.61 14.07 -13.80
C GLN A 3 -20.14 12.92 -12.89
N ARG A 4 -20.96 11.87 -12.77
CA ARG A 4 -20.49 10.59 -12.24
C ARG A 4 -19.50 10.05 -13.25
N GLY A 5 -18.20 10.25 -13.00
CA GLY A 5 -17.14 9.61 -13.79
C GLY A 5 -17.42 8.11 -13.85
N THR A 6 -17.63 7.61 -15.06
CA THR A 6 -17.92 6.19 -15.30
C THR A 6 -16.65 5.38 -15.04
N THR A 7 -16.77 4.13 -14.58
CA THR A 7 -15.65 3.20 -14.39
C THR A 7 -14.77 3.06 -15.64
N ALA A 8 -15.32 3.29 -16.83
CA ALA A 8 -14.57 3.39 -18.08
C ALA A 8 -13.48 4.47 -18.09
N ASP A 9 -13.69 5.61 -17.41
CA ASP A 9 -12.68 6.66 -17.29
C ASP A 9 -11.50 6.21 -16.39
N LEU A 10 -11.77 5.33 -15.42
CA LEU A 10 -10.74 4.77 -14.53
C LEU A 10 -9.84 3.76 -15.26
N VAL A 11 -10.36 3.03 -16.25
CA VAL A 11 -9.57 2.11 -17.07
C VAL A 11 -8.54 2.89 -17.90
N GLY A 12 -8.92 4.05 -18.44
CA GLY A 12 -8.01 4.97 -19.13
C GLY A 12 -6.93 5.60 -18.25
N LEU A 13 -7.12 5.59 -16.92
CA LEU A 13 -6.13 6.07 -15.95
C LEU A 13 -5.07 5.00 -15.60
N GLY A 14 -5.21 3.77 -16.11
CA GLY A 14 -4.30 2.68 -15.76
C GLY A 14 -4.38 2.36 -14.26
N VAL A 15 -5.58 2.24 -13.70
CA VAL A 15 -5.75 1.97 -12.27
C VAL A 15 -5.39 0.51 -11.99
N THR A 16 -4.35 0.27 -11.18
CA THR A 16 -4.08 -1.07 -10.64
C THR A 16 -5.16 -1.48 -9.64
N THR A 17 -5.31 -2.78 -9.39
CA THR A 17 -6.12 -3.23 -8.27
C THR A 17 -5.23 -3.25 -7.03
N GLU A 18 -5.58 -2.49 -6.00
CA GLU A 18 -4.84 -2.42 -4.72
C GLU A 18 -5.65 -3.00 -3.56
N PHE A 19 -5.00 -3.43 -2.49
CA PHE A 19 -5.70 -3.87 -1.27
C PHE A 19 -6.30 -2.69 -0.51
N GLU A 20 -7.59 -2.79 -0.17
CA GLU A 20 -8.33 -1.76 0.56
C GLU A 20 -7.86 -1.65 2.03
N PRO A 21 -8.05 -0.51 2.73
CA PRO A 21 -7.56 -0.37 4.10
C PRO A 21 -8.06 -1.42 5.08
N ASP A 22 -9.29 -1.90 4.94
CA ASP A 22 -9.86 -2.98 5.77
C ASP A 22 -9.08 -4.29 5.59
N VAL A 23 -8.73 -4.65 4.36
CA VAL A 23 -7.87 -5.81 4.07
C VAL A 23 -6.47 -5.59 4.63
N MET A 24 -5.92 -4.38 4.49
CA MET A 24 -4.62 -4.06 5.06
C MET A 24 -4.62 -4.15 6.59
N GLU A 25 -5.71 -3.79 7.27
CA GLU A 25 -5.86 -3.97 8.71
C GLU A 25 -5.87 -5.45 9.11
N VAL A 26 -6.56 -6.29 8.34
CA VAL A 26 -6.54 -7.76 8.52
C VAL A 26 -5.12 -8.33 8.31
N LEU A 27 -4.39 -7.86 7.30
CA LEU A 27 -2.99 -8.28 7.06
C LEU A 27 -2.06 -7.83 8.20
N VAL A 28 -2.19 -6.59 8.69
CA VAL A 28 -1.44 -6.08 9.86
C VAL A 28 -1.73 -6.92 11.10
N ALA A 29 -2.99 -7.29 11.32
CA ALA A 29 -3.38 -8.14 12.43
C ALA A 29 -2.80 -9.56 12.28
N THR A 30 -2.74 -10.08 11.05
CA THR A 30 -2.13 -11.37 10.71
C THR A 30 -0.63 -11.37 11.01
N VAL A 31 0.10 -10.34 10.57
CA VAL A 31 1.51 -10.12 10.91
C VAL A 31 1.70 -10.08 12.43
N ARG A 32 0.90 -9.27 13.12
CA ARG A 32 0.97 -9.13 14.58
C ARG A 32 0.78 -10.46 15.28
N ARG A 33 -0.15 -11.30 14.80
CA ARG A 33 -0.40 -12.62 15.36
C ARG A 33 0.77 -13.57 15.11
N ALA A 34 1.31 -13.60 13.89
CA ALA A 34 2.47 -14.41 13.55
C ALA A 34 3.69 -14.05 14.42
N VAL A 35 3.99 -12.75 14.59
CA VAL A 35 5.08 -12.28 15.46
C VAL A 35 4.86 -12.68 16.92
N ARG A 36 3.66 -12.48 17.47
CA ARG A 36 3.35 -12.86 18.85
C ARG A 36 3.43 -14.37 19.10
N GLY A 37 3.14 -15.16 18.08
CA GLY A 37 3.28 -16.61 18.11
C GLY A 37 4.68 -17.11 17.75
N GLU A 38 5.65 -16.21 17.54
CA GLU A 38 7.01 -16.53 17.10
C GLU A 38 7.04 -17.41 15.84
N SER A 39 6.03 -17.27 14.98
CA SER A 39 5.91 -18.05 13.76
C SER A 39 6.79 -17.46 12.66
N ALA A 40 7.61 -18.31 12.04
CA ALA A 40 8.40 -17.93 10.87
C ALA A 40 7.51 -17.60 9.65
N PHE A 41 6.28 -18.10 9.63
CA PHE A 41 5.35 -17.96 8.51
C PHE A 41 3.99 -17.41 8.95
N ALA A 42 3.37 -16.59 8.10
CA ALA A 42 1.98 -16.21 8.19
C ALA A 42 1.14 -17.10 7.27
N GLY A 43 0.33 -17.97 7.89
CA GLY A 43 -0.51 -18.95 7.20
C GLY A 43 -1.96 -18.50 6.98
N THR A 44 -2.71 -19.31 6.22
CA THR A 44 -4.13 -19.10 5.93
C THR A 44 -5.01 -19.23 7.18
N ASP A 45 -4.61 -20.05 8.14
CA ASP A 45 -5.25 -20.17 9.46
C ASP A 45 -5.16 -18.88 10.27
N THR A 46 -3.99 -18.26 10.28
CA THR A 46 -3.75 -16.97 10.95
C THR A 46 -4.61 -15.88 10.31
N LEU A 47 -4.64 -15.83 8.97
CA LEU A 47 -5.48 -14.90 8.21
C LEU A 47 -6.97 -15.09 8.50
N LEU A 48 -7.46 -16.34 8.45
CA LEU A 48 -8.85 -16.67 8.75
C LEU A 48 -9.23 -16.23 10.17
N ALA A 49 -8.35 -16.49 11.14
CA ALA A 49 -8.59 -16.12 12.53
C ALA A 49 -8.76 -14.60 12.69
N GLU A 50 -7.91 -13.79 12.05
CA GLU A 50 -8.01 -12.33 12.11
C GLU A 50 -9.21 -11.78 11.33
N LEU A 51 -9.51 -12.35 10.16
CA LEU A 51 -10.69 -11.97 9.38
C LEU A 51 -11.99 -12.17 10.18
N VAL A 52 -12.13 -13.29 10.89
CA VAL A 52 -13.32 -13.63 11.71
C VAL A 52 -13.38 -12.84 13.01
N MET A 53 -12.23 -12.52 13.62
CA MET A 53 -12.19 -11.78 14.89
C MET A 53 -12.34 -10.26 14.69
N GLY A 54 -11.97 -9.75 13.52
CA GLY A 54 -12.10 -8.34 13.14
C GLY A 54 -13.54 -7.86 13.03
N ASP A 55 -13.70 -6.58 12.69
CA ASP A 55 -15.00 -5.91 12.48
C ASP A 55 -15.52 -6.04 11.04
N SER A 56 -14.94 -6.92 10.23
CA SER A 56 -15.35 -7.08 8.83
C SER A 56 -16.70 -7.80 8.70
N ALA A 57 -17.58 -7.29 7.84
CA ALA A 57 -18.84 -7.95 7.50
C ALA A 57 -18.60 -9.35 6.90
N ALA A 58 -17.56 -9.50 6.07
CA ALA A 58 -17.17 -10.77 5.48
C ALA A 58 -16.80 -11.82 6.56
N GLY A 59 -16.02 -11.44 7.57
CA GLY A 59 -15.68 -12.31 8.70
C GLY A 59 -16.90 -12.77 9.50
N ALA A 60 -17.85 -11.85 9.75
CA ALA A 60 -19.10 -12.17 10.44
C ALA A 60 -19.98 -13.15 9.64
N VAL A 61 -19.95 -13.04 8.31
CA VAL A 61 -20.71 -13.89 7.40
C VAL A 61 -20.16 -15.32 7.30
N ILE A 62 -18.83 -15.48 7.23
CA ILE A 62 -18.22 -16.82 7.08
C ILE A 62 -18.27 -17.65 8.36
N ALA A 63 -18.28 -17.01 9.54
CA ALA A 63 -18.23 -17.68 10.83
C ALA A 63 -19.20 -17.01 11.84
N PRO A 64 -20.52 -17.09 11.60
CA PRO A 64 -21.51 -16.39 12.41
C PRO A 64 -21.46 -16.83 13.87
N GLY A 65 -21.44 -15.84 14.79
CA GLY A 65 -21.38 -16.08 16.24
C GLY A 65 -20.01 -16.54 16.78
N MET A 66 -19.03 -16.85 15.92
CA MET A 66 -17.71 -17.31 16.35
C MET A 66 -16.88 -16.21 17.01
N ARG A 67 -17.08 -14.94 16.62
CA ARG A 67 -16.45 -13.79 17.27
C ARG A 67 -16.79 -13.68 18.76
N LYS A 68 -18.07 -13.88 19.12
CA LYS A 68 -18.55 -13.79 20.52
C LYS A 68 -18.01 -14.93 21.39
N SER A 69 -17.79 -16.10 20.79
CA SER A 69 -17.29 -17.28 21.51
C SER A 69 -15.77 -17.38 21.54
N GLY A 70 -15.06 -16.59 20.72
CA GLY A 70 -13.62 -16.75 20.48
C GLY A 70 -13.23 -18.13 19.96
N GLY A 71 -14.21 -18.97 19.58
CA GLY A 71 -14.03 -20.41 19.48
C GLY A 71 -13.15 -20.83 18.31
N LEU A 72 -13.20 -20.10 17.18
CA LEU A 72 -12.36 -20.40 16.01
C LEU A 72 -10.91 -19.93 16.24
N SER A 73 -10.74 -18.71 16.72
CA SER A 73 -9.45 -18.09 17.01
C SER A 73 -8.67 -18.86 18.08
N GLY A 74 -9.35 -19.24 19.18
CA GLY A 74 -8.76 -20.06 20.22
C GLY A 74 -8.47 -21.49 19.76
N PHE A 75 -9.31 -22.07 18.89
CA PHE A 75 -9.05 -23.37 18.29
C PHE A 75 -7.80 -23.36 17.40
N ILE A 76 -7.68 -22.38 16.50
CA ILE A 76 -6.51 -22.21 15.64
C ILE A 76 -5.25 -22.03 16.49
N GLN A 77 -5.30 -21.21 17.54
CA GLN A 77 -4.18 -21.03 18.45
C GLN A 77 -3.80 -22.30 19.21
N ALA A 78 -4.78 -23.08 19.68
CA ALA A 78 -4.50 -24.36 20.34
C ALA A 78 -3.88 -25.39 19.38
N ARG A 79 -4.18 -25.29 18.08
CA ARG A 79 -3.64 -26.15 17.02
C ARG A 79 -2.26 -25.73 16.51
N ALA A 80 -1.90 -24.45 16.63
CA ALA A 80 -0.58 -23.92 16.29
C ALA A 80 0.50 -24.55 17.19
N GLY A 81 0.96 -25.76 16.82
CA GLY A 81 1.90 -26.58 17.58
C GLY A 81 1.50 -28.05 17.73
N LEU A 82 0.22 -28.39 17.52
CA LEU A 82 -0.28 -29.77 17.57
C LEU A 82 -0.33 -30.45 16.18
N GLY A 83 0.10 -29.74 15.15
CA GLY A 83 0.13 -30.21 13.76
C GLY A 83 -1.15 -29.88 13.00
N TRP A 84 -0.97 -29.35 11.80
CA TRP A 84 -2.01 -29.28 10.77
C TRP A 84 -1.76 -30.41 9.77
N VAL A 85 -2.82 -30.97 9.20
CA VAL A 85 -2.67 -31.95 8.11
C VAL A 85 -2.24 -31.22 6.84
N SER A 86 -2.80 -30.03 6.60
CA SER A 86 -2.39 -29.14 5.53
C SER A 86 -1.08 -28.43 5.88
N GLU A 87 -0.06 -28.58 5.03
CA GLU A 87 1.25 -27.99 5.29
C GLU A 87 1.28 -26.47 5.04
N ASP A 88 0.32 -25.88 4.31
CA ASP A 88 0.29 -24.47 3.87
C ASP A 88 1.50 -24.04 3.00
N GLU A 89 2.55 -24.88 2.92
CA GLU A 89 3.75 -24.75 2.10
C GLU A 89 3.54 -25.16 0.63
N ALA A 90 2.43 -25.85 0.32
CA ALA A 90 2.15 -26.38 -1.01
C ALA A 90 1.86 -25.24 -2.02
N GLY A 91 2.91 -24.68 -2.60
CA GLY A 91 2.82 -23.69 -3.67
C GLY A 91 4.14 -23.09 -4.17
N GLY A 92 5.28 -23.32 -3.51
CA GLY A 92 6.59 -22.83 -3.98
C GLY A 92 7.31 -23.74 -4.98
N GLY A 93 6.83 -24.99 -5.14
CA GLY A 93 7.45 -25.97 -6.04
C GLY A 93 7.02 -25.76 -7.48
N GLY A 94 7.84 -25.05 -8.27
CA GLY A 94 7.73 -25.04 -9.72
C GLY A 94 7.57 -26.46 -10.27
N GLY A 95 6.47 -26.71 -10.97
CA GLY A 95 6.11 -28.08 -11.34
C GLY A 95 4.95 -28.20 -12.31
N GLY A 96 5.18 -27.76 -13.55
CA GLY A 96 4.49 -28.23 -14.75
C GLY A 96 3.14 -27.55 -15.03
N GLY A 97 2.88 -26.97 -16.19
CA GLY A 97 3.57 -26.96 -17.46
C GLY A 97 2.56 -26.52 -18.52
N GLY A 98 2.98 -25.69 -19.47
CA GLY A 98 2.30 -25.52 -20.75
C GLY A 98 1.07 -24.61 -20.76
N GLY A 99 1.29 -23.33 -21.04
CA GLY A 99 0.23 -22.40 -21.44
C GLY A 99 0.74 -20.97 -21.56
N GLY A 100 1.66 -20.73 -22.49
CA GLY A 100 2.48 -19.51 -22.62
C GLY A 100 1.76 -18.20 -22.99
N GLY A 101 0.73 -17.79 -22.24
CA GLY A 101 0.02 -16.53 -22.44
C GLY A 101 -0.21 -15.68 -21.18
N GLY A 102 0.08 -16.19 -19.98
CA GLY A 102 -0.23 -15.52 -18.70
C GLY A 102 0.89 -14.69 -18.06
N GLY A 103 2.06 -14.57 -18.70
CA GLY A 103 3.32 -14.23 -18.01
C GLY A 103 3.38 -12.84 -17.34
N GLN A 104 2.80 -11.80 -17.96
CA GLN A 104 2.97 -10.45 -17.45
C GLN A 104 1.96 -10.07 -16.35
N GLY A 105 0.71 -10.54 -16.48
CA GLY A 105 -0.33 -10.30 -15.47
C GLY A 105 -0.04 -11.03 -14.16
N ALA A 106 0.37 -12.31 -14.24
CA ALA A 106 0.71 -13.09 -13.06
C ALA A 106 1.90 -12.50 -12.28
N TRP A 107 2.94 -12.06 -12.98
CA TRP A 107 4.09 -11.42 -12.34
C TRP A 107 3.72 -10.11 -11.64
N ALA A 108 2.90 -9.26 -12.28
CA ALA A 108 2.42 -8.03 -11.65
C ALA A 108 1.62 -8.31 -10.36
N ASP A 109 0.91 -9.43 -10.30
CA ASP A 109 0.11 -9.83 -9.14
C ASP A 109 0.98 -10.30 -7.99
N GLU A 110 2.04 -11.06 -8.29
CA GLU A 110 3.02 -11.44 -7.29
C GLU A 110 3.72 -10.21 -6.69
N VAL A 111 4.12 -9.25 -7.53
CA VAL A 111 4.72 -8.00 -7.07
C VAL A 111 3.75 -7.20 -6.18
N GLU A 112 2.47 -7.14 -6.54
CA GLU A 112 1.44 -6.47 -5.73
C GLU A 112 1.22 -7.15 -4.38
N VAL A 113 1.18 -8.49 -4.34
CA VAL A 113 1.06 -9.25 -3.08
C VAL A 113 2.27 -9.01 -2.17
N GLU A 114 3.48 -9.07 -2.71
CA GLU A 114 4.69 -8.81 -1.94
C GLU A 114 4.79 -7.35 -1.46
N ALA A 115 4.34 -6.40 -2.28
CA ALA A 115 4.26 -4.99 -1.90
C ALA A 115 3.25 -4.77 -0.76
N ALA A 116 2.07 -5.38 -0.86
CA ALA A 116 1.06 -5.32 0.19
C ALA A 116 1.54 -5.97 1.50
N TRP A 117 2.27 -7.09 1.43
CA TRP A 117 2.81 -7.74 2.61
C TRP A 117 3.86 -6.88 3.32
N ARG A 118 4.79 -6.29 2.57
CA ARG A 118 5.78 -5.34 3.12
C ARG A 118 5.11 -4.11 3.73
N GLU A 119 4.06 -3.61 3.11
CA GLU A 119 3.25 -2.52 3.66
C GLU A 119 2.57 -2.93 4.98
N ALA A 120 1.99 -4.13 5.06
CA ALA A 120 1.38 -4.64 6.30
C ALA A 120 2.40 -4.76 7.43
N TRP A 121 3.60 -5.26 7.13
CA TRP A 121 4.73 -5.29 8.08
C TRP A 121 5.12 -3.90 8.58
N TRP A 122 5.27 -2.95 7.67
CA TRP A 122 5.59 -1.57 8.04
C TRP A 122 4.51 -0.94 8.92
N ARG A 123 3.23 -1.09 8.56
CA ARG A 123 2.09 -0.59 9.34
C ARG A 123 2.03 -1.24 10.74
N PHE A 124 2.39 -2.52 10.86
CA PHE A 124 2.56 -3.17 12.15
C PHE A 124 3.61 -2.44 13.01
N GLY A 125 4.78 -2.14 12.44
CA GLY A 125 5.87 -1.37 13.07
C GLY A 125 5.46 0.02 13.58
N LEU A 126 4.52 0.68 12.90
CA LEU A 126 4.02 2.01 13.28
C LEU A 126 3.20 2.00 14.57
N GLY A 127 2.48 0.90 14.86
CA GLY A 127 1.60 0.78 16.01
C GLY A 127 2.31 0.43 17.33
N LEU A 128 3.62 0.16 17.26
CA LEU A 128 4.40 -0.31 18.40
C LEU A 128 5.03 0.87 19.14
N ARG A 129 4.95 0.81 20.48
CA ARG A 129 5.70 1.71 21.36
C ARG A 129 7.19 1.41 21.21
N GLU A 130 8.04 2.42 21.38
CA GLU A 130 9.50 2.26 21.26
C GLU A 130 10.04 1.12 22.13
N SER A 131 9.58 0.99 23.37
CA SER A 131 9.96 -0.12 24.27
C SER A 131 9.52 -1.50 23.82
N ALA A 132 8.46 -1.61 23.00
CA ALA A 132 8.00 -2.88 22.47
C ALA A 132 8.78 -3.31 21.21
N ARG A 133 9.67 -2.45 20.68
CA ARG A 133 10.43 -2.72 19.45
C ARG A 133 11.68 -3.55 19.67
N GLU A 134 12.26 -3.54 20.87
CA GLU A 134 13.53 -4.24 21.18
C GLU A 134 13.45 -5.77 21.05
N GLY A 135 12.25 -6.35 20.94
CA GLY A 135 12.06 -7.80 20.75
C GLY A 135 11.48 -8.22 19.40
N ILE A 136 11.39 -7.30 18.44
CA ILE A 136 10.71 -7.58 17.16
C ILE A 136 11.72 -8.11 16.15
N PRO A 137 11.41 -9.22 15.45
CA PRO A 137 12.23 -9.70 14.35
C PRO A 137 12.52 -8.59 13.34
N ALA A 138 13.76 -8.47 12.88
CA ALA A 138 14.13 -7.48 11.87
C ALA A 138 13.45 -7.75 10.51
N VAL A 139 13.12 -9.02 10.25
CA VAL A 139 12.52 -9.50 9.01
C VAL A 139 11.06 -9.88 9.26
N PRO A 140 10.11 -9.52 8.37
CA PRO A 140 8.74 -9.97 8.48
C PRO A 140 8.64 -11.50 8.42
N PRO A 141 7.60 -12.10 9.05
CA PRO A 141 7.27 -13.50 8.79
C PRO A 141 7.00 -13.69 7.29
N ALA A 142 7.47 -14.79 6.73
CA ALA A 142 7.24 -15.11 5.33
C ALA A 142 5.77 -15.46 5.09
N LEU A 143 5.25 -15.16 3.89
CA LEU A 143 3.95 -15.68 3.48
C LEU A 143 4.05 -17.19 3.22
N SER A 144 3.12 -17.99 3.76
CA SER A 144 3.01 -19.38 3.30
C SER A 144 2.56 -19.43 1.83
N GLY A 145 2.86 -20.53 1.14
CA GLY A 145 2.45 -20.73 -0.26
C GLY A 145 0.93 -20.65 -0.45
N ALA A 146 0.17 -21.21 0.49
CA ALA A 146 -1.29 -21.14 0.52
C ALA A 146 -1.79 -19.71 0.76
N MET A 147 -1.16 -18.96 1.67
CA MET A 147 -1.50 -17.56 1.94
C MET A 147 -1.24 -16.68 0.71
N ARG A 148 -0.09 -16.86 0.06
CA ARG A 148 0.23 -16.17 -1.21
C ARG A 148 -0.81 -16.48 -2.29
N SER A 149 -1.15 -17.76 -2.46
CA SER A 149 -2.17 -18.21 -3.42
C SER A 149 -3.55 -17.62 -3.14
N CYS A 150 -3.92 -17.49 -1.85
CA CYS A 150 -5.15 -16.84 -1.43
C CYS A 150 -5.19 -15.36 -1.86
N LEU A 151 -4.11 -14.60 -1.62
CA LEU A 151 -4.04 -13.18 -1.97
C LEU A 151 -4.07 -12.96 -3.49
N LEU A 152 -3.37 -13.80 -4.26
CA LEU A 152 -3.42 -13.78 -5.72
C LEU A 152 -4.82 -14.05 -6.26
N ARG A 153 -5.54 -15.04 -5.69
CA ARG A 153 -6.93 -15.32 -6.05
C ARG A 153 -7.87 -14.15 -5.71
N ALA A 154 -7.66 -13.50 -4.57
CA ALA A 154 -8.44 -12.32 -4.18
C ALA A 154 -8.24 -11.14 -5.15
N LEU A 155 -7.01 -10.91 -5.61
CA LEU A 155 -6.69 -9.92 -6.66
C LEU A 155 -7.36 -10.27 -7.99
N ALA A 156 -7.26 -11.53 -8.42
CA ALA A 156 -7.90 -12.00 -9.65
C ALA A 156 -9.43 -11.86 -9.60
N SER A 157 -10.06 -12.19 -8.48
CA SER A 157 -11.49 -12.01 -8.25
C SER A 157 -11.89 -10.53 -8.35
N ALA A 158 -11.16 -9.65 -7.66
CA ALA A 158 -11.43 -8.21 -7.69
C ALA A 158 -11.39 -7.64 -9.12
N ARG A 159 -10.44 -8.11 -9.94
CA ARG A 159 -10.32 -7.70 -11.36
C ARG A 159 -11.39 -8.29 -12.25
N ALA A 160 -11.77 -9.56 -12.05
CA ALA A 160 -12.87 -10.17 -12.76
C ALA A 160 -14.18 -9.42 -12.53
N GLU A 161 -14.36 -8.85 -11.33
CA GLU A 161 -15.48 -7.97 -10.99
C GLU A 161 -15.32 -6.52 -11.52
N GLY A 162 -14.17 -6.19 -12.12
CA GLY A 162 -13.86 -4.83 -12.59
C GLY A 162 -13.65 -3.80 -11.47
N THR A 163 -13.33 -4.26 -10.26
CA THR A 163 -13.12 -3.39 -9.09
C THR A 163 -11.67 -2.91 -9.02
N VAL A 164 -11.50 -1.68 -8.52
CA VAL A 164 -10.18 -1.04 -8.33
C VAL A 164 -9.52 -1.42 -7.01
N SER A 165 -10.24 -2.11 -6.12
CA SER A 165 -9.74 -2.52 -4.80
C SER A 165 -10.08 -3.96 -4.44
N VAL A 166 -9.15 -4.62 -3.74
CA VAL A 166 -9.40 -5.91 -3.09
C VAL A 166 -10.05 -5.65 -1.74
N ARG A 167 -11.25 -6.19 -1.53
CA ARG A 167 -12.06 -6.09 -0.30
C ARG A 167 -11.96 -7.34 0.56
N CYS A 168 -12.34 -7.24 1.84
CA CYS A 168 -12.40 -8.39 2.74
C CYS A 168 -13.26 -9.55 2.20
N ARG A 169 -14.28 -9.26 1.39
CA ARG A 169 -15.09 -10.29 0.71
C ARG A 169 -14.31 -11.14 -0.31
N HIS A 170 -13.42 -10.52 -1.10
CA HIS A 170 -12.61 -11.25 -2.09
C HIS A 170 -11.62 -12.15 -1.36
N LEU A 171 -11.07 -11.65 -0.25
CA LEU A 171 -10.21 -12.42 0.64
C LEU A 171 -10.95 -13.60 1.28
N ALA A 172 -12.16 -13.37 1.80
CA ALA A 172 -13.01 -14.41 2.40
C ALA A 172 -13.38 -15.50 1.38
N ARG A 173 -13.80 -15.11 0.18
CA ARG A 173 -14.13 -16.03 -0.92
C ARG A 173 -12.88 -16.85 -1.31
N ALA A 174 -11.74 -16.20 -1.49
CA ALA A 174 -10.47 -16.87 -1.80
C ALA A 174 -10.05 -17.88 -0.73
N LEU A 175 -10.22 -17.57 0.56
CA LEU A 175 -9.95 -18.50 1.67
C LEU A 175 -10.87 -19.73 1.64
N LEU A 176 -12.16 -19.54 1.35
CA LEU A 176 -13.15 -20.63 1.30
C LEU A 176 -12.92 -21.58 0.13
N GLU A 177 -12.48 -21.03 -1.01
CA GLU A 177 -12.23 -21.74 -2.26
C GLU A 177 -10.84 -22.37 -2.37
N LEU A 178 -9.91 -22.01 -1.49
CA LEU A 178 -8.55 -22.55 -1.52
C LEU A 178 -8.53 -24.00 -0.98
N PRO A 179 -8.31 -25.01 -1.84
CA PRO A 179 -8.20 -26.40 -1.39
C PRO A 179 -6.94 -26.58 -0.54
N ASP A 180 -6.93 -27.65 0.27
CA ASP A 180 -5.75 -28.13 1.00
C ASP A 180 -5.03 -27.08 1.86
N SER A 181 -5.76 -26.07 2.35
CA SER A 181 -5.27 -25.02 3.23
C SER A 181 -5.63 -25.26 4.70
N ARG A 182 -4.82 -24.73 5.62
CA ARG A 182 -5.12 -24.78 7.06
C ARG A 182 -6.39 -24.03 7.41
N ALA A 183 -6.72 -22.95 6.70
CA ALA A 183 -8.02 -22.29 6.81
C ALA A 183 -9.18 -23.26 6.50
N ARG A 184 -9.08 -24.02 5.40
CA ARG A 184 -10.08 -25.02 5.04
C ARG A 184 -10.20 -26.13 6.09
N GLU A 185 -9.08 -26.64 6.57
CA GLU A 185 -9.05 -27.63 7.64
C GLU A 185 -9.73 -27.10 8.92
N ALA A 186 -9.44 -25.85 9.32
CA ALA A 186 -10.04 -25.22 10.48
C ALA A 186 -11.57 -25.08 10.36
N LEU A 187 -12.07 -24.66 9.19
CA LEU A 187 -13.50 -24.55 8.93
C LEU A 187 -14.20 -25.91 9.03
N LEU A 188 -13.61 -26.95 8.43
CA LEU A 188 -14.13 -28.32 8.48
C LEU A 188 -14.18 -28.87 9.92
N LEU A 189 -13.11 -28.69 10.69
CA LEU A 189 -13.03 -29.13 12.09
C LEU A 189 -14.04 -28.38 12.99
N ARG A 190 -14.38 -27.15 12.64
CA ARG A 190 -15.42 -26.36 13.30
C ARG A 190 -16.82 -26.59 12.74
N ARG A 191 -16.98 -27.52 11.79
CA ARG A 191 -18.25 -27.86 11.12
C ARG A 191 -18.92 -26.66 10.46
N LEU A 192 -18.12 -25.74 9.93
CA LEU A 192 -18.61 -24.62 9.15
C LEU A 192 -18.73 -25.06 7.69
N ASP A 193 -19.94 -24.94 7.14
CA ASP A 193 -20.21 -25.26 5.74
C ASP A 193 -19.71 -24.12 4.85
N ALA A 194 -18.65 -24.41 4.08
CA ALA A 194 -18.06 -23.45 3.16
C ALA A 194 -18.98 -23.06 2.00
N ALA A 195 -19.83 -23.98 1.51
CA ALA A 195 -20.77 -23.67 0.42
C ALA A 195 -21.87 -22.71 0.92
N GLU A 196 -22.34 -22.93 2.15
CA GLU A 196 -23.27 -22.03 2.79
C GLU A 196 -22.62 -20.66 3.06
N ALA A 197 -21.36 -20.63 3.53
CA ALA A 197 -20.61 -19.39 3.71
C ALA A 197 -20.44 -18.60 2.40
N LEU A 198 -20.12 -19.27 1.28
CA LEU A 198 -20.06 -18.65 -0.04
C LEU A 198 -21.41 -18.05 -0.44
N THR A 199 -22.51 -18.80 -0.28
CA THR A 199 -23.87 -18.32 -0.58
C THR A 199 -24.23 -17.07 0.23
N ARG A 200 -23.77 -16.98 1.48
CA ARG A 200 -23.98 -15.79 2.31
C ARG A 200 -23.12 -14.60 1.86
N LEU A 201 -21.88 -14.84 1.40
CA LEU A 201 -21.05 -13.79 0.81
C LEU A 201 -21.67 -13.25 -0.47
N ASP A 202 -22.24 -14.12 -1.32
CA ASP A 202 -22.94 -13.70 -2.53
C ASP A 202 -24.17 -12.82 -2.21
N ARG A 203 -24.88 -13.14 -1.12
CA ARG A 203 -25.98 -12.29 -0.63
C ARG A 203 -25.47 -10.93 -0.14
N LEU A 204 -24.38 -10.91 0.62
CA LEU A 204 -23.74 -9.66 1.08
C LEU A 204 -23.33 -8.79 -0.13
N ASP A 205 -22.86 -9.41 -1.21
CA ASP A 205 -22.51 -8.72 -2.45
C ASP A 205 -23.73 -8.13 -3.16
N ALA A 206 -24.81 -8.89 -3.24
CA ALA A 206 -26.07 -8.40 -3.80
C ALA A 206 -26.67 -7.24 -2.98
N GLU A 207 -26.60 -7.31 -1.65
CA GLU A 207 -27.04 -6.24 -0.75
C GLU A 207 -26.17 -4.99 -0.90
N ALA A 208 -24.84 -5.15 -0.94
CA ALA A 208 -23.90 -4.06 -1.14
C ALA A 208 -24.00 -3.42 -2.54
N ALA A 209 -24.47 -4.16 -3.56
CA ALA A 209 -24.74 -3.59 -4.88
C ALA A 209 -26.05 -2.77 -4.92
N GLY A 210 -26.99 -3.06 -4.01
CA GLY A 210 -28.30 -2.40 -3.94
C GLY A 210 -28.40 -1.23 -2.95
N SER A 211 -27.45 -1.06 -2.03
CA SER A 211 -27.45 0.04 -1.07
C SER A 211 -26.89 1.33 -1.68
N ASP A 212 -27.42 2.50 -1.29
CA ASP A 212 -26.79 3.80 -1.63
C ASP A 212 -25.40 3.95 -0.97
N GLU A 213 -25.11 3.15 0.05
CA GLU A 213 -23.77 2.97 0.65
C GLU A 213 -22.78 2.29 -0.32
N ALA A 214 -23.24 1.67 -1.41
CA ALA A 214 -22.39 1.32 -2.56
C ALA A 214 -21.62 2.51 -3.14
N GLY A 215 -22.08 3.74 -2.83
CA GLY A 215 -21.41 4.99 -3.16
C GLY A 215 -20.26 5.37 -2.24
N GLU A 216 -20.08 4.73 -1.08
CA GLU A 216 -18.92 4.98 -0.22
C GLU A 216 -17.70 4.28 -0.84
N ARG A 217 -17.00 5.06 -1.67
CA ARG A 217 -15.87 4.58 -2.45
C ARG A 217 -14.70 4.28 -1.53
N PRO A 218 -13.88 3.26 -1.85
CA PRO A 218 -12.71 2.92 -1.05
C PRO A 218 -11.81 4.16 -0.91
N GLU A 219 -11.55 4.55 0.33
CA GLU A 219 -10.68 5.68 0.63
C GLU A 219 -9.28 5.18 0.97
N SER A 220 -8.26 5.74 0.32
CA SER A 220 -6.89 5.47 0.75
C SER A 220 -6.57 6.18 2.07
N TYR A 221 -5.47 5.77 2.72
CA TYR A 221 -4.99 6.44 3.92
C TYR A 221 -4.67 7.93 3.68
N GLY A 222 -4.12 8.29 2.51
CA GLY A 222 -3.87 9.69 2.14
C GLY A 222 -5.15 10.52 2.05
N VAL A 223 -6.23 9.96 1.50
CA VAL A 223 -7.54 10.61 1.45
C VAL A 223 -8.12 10.79 2.86
N LEU A 224 -8.00 9.77 3.71
CA LEU A 224 -8.43 9.84 5.10
C LEU A 224 -7.67 10.94 5.87
N LEU A 225 -6.37 11.11 5.62
CA LEU A 225 -5.57 12.20 6.20
C LEU A 225 -6.06 13.58 5.73
N LEU A 226 -6.33 13.74 4.43
CA LEU A 226 -6.88 14.98 3.88
C LEU A 226 -8.26 15.30 4.46
N ARG A 227 -9.12 14.29 4.63
CA ARG A 227 -10.44 14.46 5.26
C ARG A 227 -10.32 14.85 6.72
N ARG A 228 -9.40 14.23 7.47
CA ARG A 228 -9.10 14.57 8.87
C ARG A 228 -8.52 15.98 9.00
N ALA A 229 -7.70 16.41 8.03
CA ALA A 229 -7.22 17.78 7.91
C ALA A 229 -8.32 18.78 7.52
N GLY A 230 -9.51 18.30 7.13
CA GLY A 230 -10.61 19.13 6.65
C GLY A 230 -10.43 19.67 5.24
N THR A 231 -9.51 19.09 4.46
CA THR A 231 -9.23 19.48 3.07
C THR A 231 -10.26 18.92 2.11
N VAL A 232 -10.76 17.70 2.34
CA VAL A 232 -11.76 17.03 1.47
C VAL A 232 -12.93 16.48 2.29
N GLY A 233 -14.13 16.46 1.69
CA GLY A 233 -15.33 15.88 2.29
C GLY A 233 -15.92 16.65 3.49
N ARG A 234 -16.87 16.03 4.20
CA ARG A 234 -17.42 16.57 5.44
C ARG A 234 -16.36 16.42 6.54
N SER A 235 -15.79 17.54 6.96
CA SER A 235 -14.69 17.54 7.94
C SER A 235 -15.10 16.94 9.28
N GLY A 236 -14.18 16.20 9.90
CA GLY A 236 -14.28 15.83 11.32
C GLY A 236 -14.32 17.05 12.27
N ASN A 237 -14.56 16.80 13.55
CA ASN A 237 -14.65 17.80 14.62
C ASN A 237 -13.51 18.84 14.55
N ARG A 238 -13.78 20.12 14.82
CA ARG A 238 -12.82 21.25 14.76
C ARG A 238 -11.50 20.97 15.49
N LEU A 239 -11.53 20.21 16.57
CA LEU A 239 -10.35 19.78 17.32
C LEU A 239 -9.39 18.90 16.50
N SER A 240 -9.93 17.95 15.73
CA SER A 240 -9.12 17.11 14.84
C SER A 240 -8.42 17.93 13.77
N ARG A 241 -9.11 18.97 13.24
CA ARG A 241 -8.55 19.91 12.27
C ARG A 241 -7.37 20.69 12.85
N ALA A 242 -7.54 21.26 14.05
CA ALA A 242 -6.49 22.05 14.72
C ALA A 242 -5.26 21.19 15.05
N PHE A 243 -5.49 19.94 15.49
CA PHE A 243 -4.40 19.02 15.76
C PHE A 243 -3.67 18.61 14.48
N THR A 244 -4.40 18.27 13.41
CA THR A 244 -3.79 17.87 12.15
C THR A 244 -3.04 19.02 11.48
N SER A 245 -3.56 20.25 11.52
CA SER A 245 -2.83 21.42 11.04
C SER A 245 -1.54 21.65 11.83
N TRP A 246 -1.56 21.43 13.15
CA TRP A 246 -0.38 21.56 13.98
C TRP A 246 0.66 20.47 13.68
N THR A 247 0.26 19.20 13.59
CA THR A 247 1.18 18.08 13.32
C THR A 247 1.72 18.05 11.91
N ALA A 248 1.03 18.66 10.94
CA ALA A 248 1.55 18.82 9.59
C ALA A 248 2.77 19.78 9.53
N GLN A 249 3.23 20.30 10.68
CA GLN A 249 4.29 21.30 10.80
C GLN A 249 4.07 22.42 9.79
N SER A 250 2.83 22.93 9.74
CA SER A 250 2.52 24.13 8.99
C SER A 250 3.13 25.33 9.71
N GLY A 251 4.43 25.55 9.48
CA GLY A 251 4.93 26.91 9.35
C GLY A 251 4.17 27.64 8.24
N VAL A 252 4.58 28.87 7.94
CA VAL A 252 3.89 29.82 7.04
C VAL A 252 3.43 29.22 5.69
N ASN A 253 4.03 28.11 5.22
CA ASN A 253 3.73 27.46 3.94
C ASN A 253 3.35 25.95 4.02
N GLY A 254 2.87 25.42 5.14
CA GLY A 254 2.52 23.99 5.22
C GLY A 254 1.26 23.61 4.43
N SER A 255 1.37 22.60 3.56
CA SER A 255 0.25 22.07 2.78
C SER A 255 -0.18 20.69 3.28
N PRO A 256 -1.47 20.47 3.61
CA PRO A 256 -1.98 19.14 3.96
C PRO A 256 -1.82 18.15 2.80
N VAL A 257 -1.78 18.63 1.55
CA VAL A 257 -1.54 17.79 0.38
C VAL A 257 -0.10 17.28 0.38
N LEU A 258 0.91 18.14 0.61
CA LEU A 258 2.30 17.68 0.70
C LEU A 258 2.51 16.71 1.86
N PHE A 259 1.85 16.92 3.00
CA PHE A 259 1.90 15.96 4.10
C PHE A 259 1.36 14.59 3.67
N ALA A 260 0.21 14.55 2.99
CA ALA A 260 -0.36 13.32 2.45
C ALA A 260 0.55 12.68 1.39
N VAL A 261 1.20 13.49 0.53
CA VAL A 261 2.19 13.00 -0.45
C VAL A 261 3.40 12.39 0.24
N ASN A 262 3.93 13.00 1.30
CA ASN A 262 5.06 12.44 2.04
C ASN A 262 4.72 11.08 2.66
N VAL A 263 3.51 10.96 3.25
CA VAL A 263 3.03 9.68 3.80
C VAL A 263 2.90 8.63 2.70
N GLU A 264 2.35 9.02 1.54
CA GLU A 264 2.22 8.10 0.41
C GLU A 264 3.59 7.74 -0.18
N ALA A 265 4.55 8.67 -0.23
CA ALA A 265 5.91 8.40 -0.66
C ALA A 265 6.59 7.38 0.25
N THR A 266 6.46 7.55 1.58
CA THR A 266 6.91 6.55 2.54
C THR A 266 6.27 5.18 2.29
N ARG A 267 4.96 5.14 2.00
CA ARG A 267 4.27 3.90 1.62
C ARG A 267 4.86 3.30 0.35
N GLN A 268 5.11 4.10 -0.70
CA GLN A 268 5.68 3.63 -1.97
C GLN A 268 7.11 3.09 -1.80
N ALA A 269 7.94 3.74 -0.98
CA ALA A 269 9.29 3.26 -0.67
C ALA A 269 9.26 1.86 -0.05
N VAL A 270 8.40 1.66 0.96
CA VAL A 270 8.18 0.36 1.61
C VAL A 270 7.68 -0.68 0.61
N ARG A 271 6.72 -0.32 -0.24
CA ARG A 271 6.19 -1.16 -1.33
C ARG A 271 7.21 -1.45 -2.42
N CYS A 272 8.29 -0.68 -2.53
CA CYS A 272 9.45 -0.97 -3.38
C CYS A 272 10.60 -1.68 -2.64
N GLY A 273 10.51 -1.81 -1.31
CA GLY A 273 11.43 -2.61 -0.50
C GLY A 273 12.54 -1.77 0.12
N ARG A 274 12.38 -0.45 0.04
CA ARG A 274 13.28 0.54 0.62
C ARG A 274 12.80 0.93 2.01
N ASP A 275 13.76 1.16 2.89
CA ASP A 275 13.57 1.66 4.24
C ASP A 275 13.50 3.20 4.30
N THR A 276 13.93 3.85 3.23
CA THR A 276 13.97 5.30 3.06
C THR A 276 13.27 5.70 1.76
N ALA A 277 12.48 6.76 1.83
CA ALA A 277 11.78 7.33 0.68
C ALA A 277 12.67 8.32 -0.05
N GLU A 278 12.94 8.04 -1.31
CA GLU A 278 13.78 8.85 -2.18
C GLU A 278 12.94 9.82 -3.03
N PRO A 279 13.56 10.75 -3.78
CA PRO A 279 12.85 11.65 -4.69
C PRO A 279 11.86 10.94 -5.63
N VAL A 280 12.24 9.77 -6.14
CA VAL A 280 11.34 8.90 -6.93
C VAL A 280 10.05 8.55 -6.18
N ASP A 281 10.13 8.26 -4.88
CA ASP A 281 8.96 7.92 -4.09
C ASP A 281 8.04 9.12 -3.85
N LEU A 282 8.59 10.34 -3.79
CA LEU A 282 7.78 11.57 -3.71
C LEU A 282 6.96 11.77 -4.99
N LEU A 283 7.54 11.50 -6.16
CA LEU A 283 6.83 11.50 -7.44
C LEU A 283 5.71 10.45 -7.44
N LEU A 284 6.05 9.20 -7.09
CA LEU A 284 5.06 8.10 -7.03
C LEU A 284 3.96 8.39 -6.00
N GLY A 285 4.31 9.02 -4.88
CA GLY A 285 3.39 9.42 -3.83
C GLY A 285 2.39 10.48 -4.28
N ALA A 286 2.83 11.45 -5.09
CA ALA A 286 1.94 12.46 -5.68
C ALA A 286 0.94 11.84 -6.68
N LEU A 287 1.40 10.91 -7.51
CA LEU A 287 0.54 10.17 -8.44
C LEU A 287 -0.45 9.27 -7.71
N ALA A 288 -0.01 8.55 -6.68
CA ALA A 288 -0.85 7.68 -5.87
C ALA A 288 -1.92 8.44 -5.10
N LEU A 289 -1.59 9.63 -4.56
CA LEU A 289 -2.57 10.48 -3.88
C LEU A 289 -3.64 11.02 -4.84
N ASP A 290 -3.26 11.51 -6.02
CA ASP A 290 -4.20 11.98 -7.04
C ASP A 290 -5.15 10.87 -7.49
N ARG A 291 -4.60 9.68 -7.74
CA ARG A 291 -5.40 8.50 -8.05
C ARG A 291 -6.36 8.14 -6.91
N ALA A 292 -5.89 8.16 -5.67
CA ALA A 292 -6.73 7.85 -4.53
C ALA A 292 -7.90 8.84 -4.38
N LEU A 293 -7.66 10.14 -4.64
CA LEU A 293 -8.71 11.15 -4.67
C LEU A 293 -9.72 10.87 -5.80
N ALA A 294 -9.25 10.52 -7.00
CA ALA A 294 -10.11 10.17 -8.13
C ALA A 294 -10.96 8.92 -7.84
N VAL A 295 -10.35 7.87 -7.28
CA VAL A 295 -11.04 6.64 -6.85
C VAL A 295 -12.08 6.96 -5.77
N ALA A 296 -11.73 7.75 -4.76
CA ALA A 296 -12.67 8.18 -3.72
C ALA A 296 -13.77 9.13 -4.24
N GLY A 297 -13.65 9.64 -5.48
CA GLY A 297 -14.59 10.61 -6.03
C GLY A 297 -14.50 11.98 -5.34
N HIS A 298 -13.33 12.31 -4.81
CA HIS A 298 -13.08 13.58 -4.15
C HIS A 298 -12.23 14.49 -5.04
N ALA A 299 -12.64 15.75 -5.10
CA ALA A 299 -11.86 16.82 -5.69
C ALA A 299 -11.22 17.66 -4.58
N LEU A 300 -10.04 18.22 -4.85
CA LEU A 300 -9.46 19.23 -3.97
C LEU A 300 -10.29 20.53 -4.05
N PRO A 301 -10.33 21.34 -2.97
CA PRO A 301 -10.92 22.67 -2.99
C PRO A 301 -10.30 23.55 -4.10
N GLU A 302 -11.10 24.42 -4.73
CA GLU A 302 -10.69 25.23 -5.90
C GLU A 302 -9.33 25.93 -5.71
N GLY A 303 -9.10 26.56 -4.54
CA GLY A 303 -7.84 27.25 -4.23
C GLY A 303 -6.61 26.34 -4.10
N LEU A 304 -6.78 25.01 -4.09
CA LEU A 304 -5.69 24.03 -4.06
C LEU A 304 -5.53 23.29 -5.40
N VAL A 305 -6.48 23.40 -6.33
CA VAL A 305 -6.47 22.59 -7.56
C VAL A 305 -5.25 22.93 -8.42
N GLU A 306 -5.00 24.20 -8.68
CA GLU A 306 -3.91 24.64 -9.57
C GLU A 306 -2.54 24.24 -9.04
N ALA A 307 -2.24 24.54 -7.77
CA ALA A 307 -0.97 24.18 -7.14
C ALA A 307 -0.73 22.66 -7.05
N ASN A 308 -1.80 21.85 -7.13
CA ASN A 308 -1.74 20.39 -7.03
C ASN A 308 -2.03 19.66 -8.36
N ALA A 309 -1.86 20.34 -9.49
CA ALA A 309 -2.13 19.79 -10.82
C ALA A 309 -1.04 18.86 -11.40
N ALA A 310 0.04 18.57 -10.66
CA ALA A 310 1.20 17.83 -11.20
C ALA A 310 0.85 16.49 -11.83
N SER A 311 -0.03 15.70 -11.21
CA SER A 311 -0.45 14.40 -11.74
C SER A 311 -1.24 14.53 -13.05
N ALA A 312 -2.02 15.61 -13.20
CA ALA A 312 -2.72 15.89 -14.45
C ALA A 312 -1.74 16.32 -15.57
N VAL A 313 -0.74 17.13 -15.23
CA VAL A 313 0.34 17.53 -16.17
C VAL A 313 1.10 16.28 -16.63
N LEU A 314 1.60 15.47 -15.70
CA LEU A 314 2.33 14.22 -16.00
C LEU A 314 1.54 13.30 -16.94
N ARG A 315 0.22 13.14 -16.71
CA ARG A 315 -0.64 12.35 -17.60
C ARG A 315 -0.73 12.90 -19.02
N ARG A 316 -0.76 14.24 -19.20
CA ARG A 316 -0.74 14.86 -20.54
C ARG A 316 0.56 14.55 -21.29
N HIS A 317 1.67 14.44 -20.56
CA HIS A 317 2.97 14.03 -21.08
C HIS A 317 3.18 12.51 -21.13
N GLY A 318 2.10 11.73 -21.07
CA GLY A 318 2.14 10.28 -21.26
C GLY A 318 2.53 9.46 -20.02
N ALA A 319 2.83 10.09 -18.88
CA ALA A 319 3.21 9.37 -17.67
C ALA A 319 2.04 8.51 -17.14
N ARG A 320 2.31 7.22 -16.92
CA ARG A 320 1.36 6.26 -16.32
C ARG A 320 1.91 5.74 -15.01
N GLN A 321 1.14 5.88 -13.93
CA GLN A 321 1.58 5.48 -12.59
C GLN A 321 2.05 4.03 -12.54
N VAL A 322 1.31 3.10 -13.14
CA VAL A 322 1.65 1.66 -13.13
C VAL A 322 2.99 1.38 -13.78
N SER A 323 3.24 2.01 -14.94
CA SER A 323 4.49 1.87 -15.66
C SER A 323 5.66 2.41 -14.84
N LEU A 324 5.49 3.58 -14.21
CA LEU A 324 6.53 4.17 -13.36
C LEU A 324 6.79 3.34 -12.09
N VAL A 325 5.75 2.81 -11.44
CA VAL A 325 5.90 1.91 -10.28
C VAL A 325 6.62 0.63 -10.69
N ALA A 326 6.26 0.02 -11.81
CA ALA A 326 6.91 -1.19 -12.31
C ALA A 326 8.40 -0.94 -12.64
N SER A 327 8.70 0.19 -13.30
CA SER A 327 10.08 0.59 -13.60
C SER A 327 10.90 0.87 -12.34
N ALA A 328 10.31 1.53 -11.32
CA ALA A 328 10.96 1.77 -10.04
C ALA A 328 11.21 0.48 -9.24
N ALA A 329 10.27 -0.48 -9.27
CA ALA A 329 10.48 -1.78 -8.64
C ALA A 329 11.59 -2.59 -9.34
N ALA A 330 11.63 -2.54 -10.67
CA ALA A 330 12.64 -3.24 -11.46
C ALA A 330 14.05 -2.68 -11.23
N SER A 331 14.21 -1.35 -11.07
CA SER A 331 15.52 -0.74 -10.81
C SER A 331 16.11 -1.16 -9.46
N VAL A 332 15.28 -1.30 -8.42
CA VAL A 332 15.71 -1.80 -7.09
C VAL A 332 16.21 -3.24 -7.19
N SER A 333 15.50 -4.09 -7.93
CA SER A 333 15.91 -5.49 -8.12
C SER A 333 17.24 -5.61 -8.87
N ALA A 334 17.45 -4.78 -9.91
CA ALA A 334 18.70 -4.75 -10.65
C ALA A 334 19.90 -4.28 -9.79
N GLY A 335 19.70 -3.26 -8.95
CA GLY A 335 20.73 -2.75 -8.05
C GLY A 335 21.17 -3.76 -6.98
N SER A 336 20.23 -4.54 -6.45
CA SER A 336 20.51 -5.60 -5.45
C SER A 336 21.40 -6.70 -6.03
N VAL A 337 21.13 -7.16 -7.26
CA VAL A 337 21.92 -8.22 -7.92
C VAL A 337 23.34 -7.73 -8.25
N ALA A 338 23.47 -6.49 -8.72
CA ALA A 338 24.78 -5.90 -9.03
C ALA A 338 25.67 -5.75 -7.77
N SER A 339 25.08 -5.37 -6.63
CA SER A 339 25.82 -5.26 -5.36
C SER A 339 26.24 -6.63 -4.81
N ALA A 340 25.42 -7.67 -4.96
CA ALA A 340 25.75 -9.01 -4.49
C ALA A 340 26.89 -9.65 -5.30
N GLY A 341 26.93 -9.42 -6.62
CA GLY A 341 27.98 -9.96 -7.49
C GLY A 341 29.37 -9.32 -7.33
N ALA A 342 29.43 -8.09 -6.82
CA ALA A 342 30.71 -7.39 -6.57
C ALA A 342 31.43 -7.85 -5.29
N SER A 343 30.71 -8.48 -4.35
CA SER A 343 31.26 -8.89 -3.05
C SER A 343 31.93 -10.27 -3.03
N ASP A 344 31.81 -11.08 -4.10
CA ASP A 344 32.39 -12.43 -4.17
C ASP A 344 33.83 -12.49 -4.71
N SER A 345 34.46 -11.34 -4.96
CA SER A 345 35.77 -11.25 -5.66
C SER A 345 36.86 -10.52 -4.87
N ALA A 346 36.97 -10.68 -3.56
CA ALA A 346 38.24 -10.47 -2.83
C ALA A 346 38.13 -10.99 -1.39
N GLY A 347 38.92 -12.01 -1.05
CA GLY A 347 39.21 -12.32 0.34
C GLY A 347 39.90 -11.12 1.00
N SER A 348 39.14 -10.32 1.76
CA SER A 348 39.66 -9.21 2.55
C SER A 348 39.44 -9.48 4.03
N VAL A 349 40.51 -9.98 4.65
CA VAL A 349 40.69 -9.99 6.10
C VAL A 349 40.90 -8.55 6.58
N ALA A 350 40.04 -8.12 7.49
CA ALA A 350 40.12 -6.96 8.37
C ALA A 350 39.76 -5.55 7.82
N SER A 351 38.69 -4.97 8.38
CA SER A 351 38.83 -3.79 9.24
C SER A 351 37.56 -3.50 10.04
N ALA A 352 37.58 -3.93 11.30
CA ALA A 352 36.81 -3.32 12.37
C ALA A 352 37.52 -2.01 12.73
N ALA A 353 37.01 -0.87 12.27
CA ALA A 353 37.42 0.44 12.75
C ALA A 353 36.28 1.45 12.62
N SER A 354 36.12 2.23 13.70
CA SER A 354 35.28 3.44 13.84
C SER A 354 33.75 3.25 13.83
N VAL A 355 33.25 2.61 14.89
CA VAL A 355 31.97 3.00 15.50
C VAL A 355 32.28 4.20 16.40
N ASP A 356 32.20 5.40 15.83
CA ASP A 356 32.20 6.65 16.60
C ASP A 356 30.77 7.21 16.65
N GLY A 357 30.41 7.72 17.81
CA GLY A 357 29.05 7.75 18.35
C GLY A 357 28.05 8.65 17.63
N GLY A 358 26.86 8.10 17.39
CA GLY A 358 25.64 8.83 17.07
C GLY A 358 24.45 8.22 17.81
N ALA A 359 24.37 8.45 19.12
CA ALA A 359 23.31 7.96 20.01
C ALA A 359 21.91 8.57 19.74
N ASP A 360 21.72 9.32 18.64
CA ASP A 360 20.44 9.92 18.22
C ASP A 360 19.77 9.21 17.03
N GLN A 361 20.33 8.10 16.54
CA GLN A 361 19.79 7.35 15.40
C GLN A 361 18.87 6.17 15.76
N ALA A 362 18.62 5.92 17.04
CA ALA A 362 17.64 4.91 17.50
C ALA A 362 16.16 5.35 17.36
N GLY A 363 15.88 6.38 16.56
CA GLY A 363 14.52 6.85 16.29
C GLY A 363 13.81 5.91 15.31
N GLY A 364 13.04 4.98 15.83
CA GLY A 364 12.65 3.78 15.10
C GLY A 364 11.75 3.96 13.86
N GLY A 365 12.04 3.11 12.86
CA GLY A 365 11.06 2.29 12.13
C GLY A 365 9.98 2.97 11.30
N ARG A 366 9.94 4.30 11.21
CA ARG A 366 9.18 5.01 10.19
C ARG A 366 10.10 5.16 9.00
N ALA A 367 9.71 4.62 7.85
CA ALA A 367 10.45 4.92 6.63
C ALA A 367 10.54 6.45 6.49
N ARG A 368 11.78 6.94 6.52
CA ARG A 368 12.10 8.38 6.57
C ARG A 368 12.30 8.88 5.15
N LEU A 369 12.08 10.16 4.92
CA LEU A 369 12.56 10.78 3.70
C LEU A 369 14.09 10.73 3.71
N SER A 370 14.71 10.40 2.57
CA SER A 370 16.15 10.54 2.40
C SER A 370 16.53 12.00 2.40
N ALA A 371 17.81 12.32 2.66
CA ALA A 371 18.29 13.70 2.60
C ALA A 371 18.05 14.35 1.23
N ALA A 372 18.07 13.58 0.14
CA ALA A 372 17.72 14.08 -1.20
C ALA A 372 16.24 14.43 -1.33
N ALA A 373 15.35 13.57 -0.82
CA ALA A 373 13.92 13.82 -0.78
C ALA A 373 13.58 15.04 0.09
N GLU A 374 14.22 15.19 1.26
CA GLU A 374 14.05 16.37 2.12
C GLU A 374 14.51 17.66 1.42
N ARG A 375 15.65 17.62 0.72
CA ARG A 375 16.11 18.74 -0.11
C ARG A 375 15.12 19.09 -1.22
N ALA A 376 14.56 18.10 -1.92
CA ALA A 376 13.55 18.34 -2.95
C ALA A 376 12.30 19.04 -2.38
N VAL A 377 11.82 18.61 -1.20
CA VAL A 377 10.72 19.28 -0.49
C VAL A 377 11.09 20.71 -0.08
N ALA A 378 12.33 20.95 0.37
CA ALA A 378 12.80 22.29 0.70
C ALA A 378 12.88 23.21 -0.54
N VAL A 379 13.37 22.70 -1.67
CA VAL A 379 13.41 23.42 -2.96
C VAL A 379 12.00 23.72 -3.45
N ALA A 380 11.06 22.78 -3.33
CA ALA A 380 9.66 23.01 -3.65
C ALA A 380 9.05 24.17 -2.84
N ARG A 381 9.36 24.24 -1.53
CA ARG A 381 8.93 25.34 -0.65
C ARG A 381 9.54 26.68 -1.06
N LEU A 382 10.81 26.68 -1.45
CA LEU A 382 11.49 27.89 -1.95
C LEU A 382 10.83 28.39 -3.24
N ARG A 383 10.60 27.51 -4.22
CA ARG A 383 9.96 27.85 -5.50
C ARG A 383 8.55 28.42 -5.31
N ALA A 384 7.75 27.81 -4.44
CA ALA A 384 6.45 28.35 -4.09
C ALA A 384 6.54 29.76 -3.49
N ALA A 385 7.52 30.01 -2.62
CA ALA A 385 7.72 31.33 -2.02
C ALA A 385 8.20 32.37 -3.05
N GLU A 386 9.14 32.01 -3.92
CA GLU A 386 9.65 32.88 -5.00
C GLU A 386 8.54 33.30 -5.97
N ARG A 387 7.55 32.43 -6.19
CA ARG A 387 6.42 32.67 -7.07
C ARG A 387 5.20 33.24 -6.35
N GLY A 388 5.31 33.54 -5.06
CA GLY A 388 4.24 34.12 -4.25
C GLY A 388 3.03 33.21 -4.10
N ALA A 389 3.20 31.89 -4.27
CA ALA A 389 2.12 30.93 -4.16
C ALA A 389 1.61 30.86 -2.70
N PRO A 390 0.29 30.86 -2.47
CA PRO A 390 -0.28 30.84 -1.12
C PRO A 390 -0.08 29.50 -0.41
N THR A 391 0.32 28.46 -1.13
CA THR A 391 0.56 27.11 -0.61
C THR A 391 1.56 26.36 -1.49
N VAL A 392 2.33 25.46 -0.89
CA VAL A 392 3.20 24.56 -1.64
C VAL A 392 2.38 23.35 -2.06
N GLY A 393 2.19 23.18 -3.36
CA GLY A 393 1.48 22.02 -3.93
C GLY A 393 2.37 21.05 -4.70
N THR A 394 1.76 20.02 -5.29
CA THR A 394 2.47 18.99 -6.06
C THR A 394 3.17 19.52 -7.31
N VAL A 395 2.74 20.65 -7.89
CA VAL A 395 3.40 21.28 -9.05
C VAL A 395 4.80 21.74 -8.67
N HIS A 396 4.94 22.54 -7.60
CA HIS A 396 6.23 22.97 -7.07
C HIS A 396 7.14 21.78 -6.70
N LEU A 397 6.55 20.73 -6.12
CA LEU A 397 7.26 19.50 -5.80
C LEU A 397 7.79 18.83 -7.06
N LEU A 398 6.94 18.63 -8.07
CA LEU A 398 7.36 18.02 -9.33
C LEU A 398 8.47 18.84 -9.99
N SER A 399 8.34 20.16 -10.07
CA SER A 399 9.39 21.01 -10.62
C SER A 399 10.72 20.77 -9.89
N ALA A 400 10.72 20.71 -8.56
CA ALA A 400 11.94 20.45 -7.77
C ALA A 400 12.50 19.04 -7.99
N LEU A 401 11.63 18.04 -8.17
CA LEU A 401 12.01 16.65 -8.42
C LEU A 401 12.63 16.46 -9.80
N LEU A 402 12.32 17.30 -10.79
CA LEU A 402 12.91 17.20 -12.14
C LEU A 402 14.41 17.51 -12.18
N ASP A 403 15.01 18.03 -11.09
CA ASP A 403 16.45 18.22 -10.97
C ASP A 403 17.17 16.97 -10.43
N ASP A 404 16.41 15.98 -9.95
CA ASP A 404 16.94 14.70 -9.49
C ASP A 404 17.15 13.73 -10.66
N ALA A 405 18.36 13.16 -10.76
CA ALA A 405 18.72 12.27 -11.85
C ALA A 405 17.88 10.98 -11.88
N GLY A 406 17.58 10.39 -10.72
CA GLY A 406 16.77 9.18 -10.63
C GLY A 406 15.32 9.41 -11.07
N VAL A 407 14.76 10.57 -10.72
CA VAL A 407 13.44 10.99 -11.22
C VAL A 407 13.45 11.21 -12.74
N ALA A 408 14.47 11.89 -13.26
CA ALA A 408 14.61 12.15 -14.69
C ALA A 408 14.75 10.84 -15.49
N GLU A 409 15.58 9.90 -15.02
CA GLU A 409 15.74 8.58 -15.62
C GLU A 409 14.44 7.78 -15.61
N LEU A 410 13.70 7.79 -14.49
CA LEU A 410 12.43 7.09 -14.38
C LEU A 410 11.37 7.65 -15.34
N LEU A 411 11.26 8.98 -15.42
CA LEU A 411 10.32 9.64 -16.34
C LEU A 411 10.72 9.42 -17.80
N ALA A 412 12.02 9.43 -18.13
CA ALA A 412 12.52 9.11 -19.46
C ALA A 412 12.22 7.65 -19.85
N ALA A 413 12.36 6.70 -18.90
CA ALA A 413 11.94 5.30 -19.10
C ALA A 413 10.43 5.18 -19.35
N GLY A 414 9.64 6.09 -18.78
CA GLY A 414 8.22 6.29 -19.06
C GLY A 414 7.90 7.06 -20.35
N GLN A 415 8.89 7.37 -21.18
CA GLN A 415 8.77 8.14 -22.44
C GLN A 415 8.20 9.55 -22.27
N VAL A 416 8.42 10.17 -21.11
CA VAL A 416 8.00 11.55 -20.83
C VAL A 416 9.01 12.53 -21.43
N ASP A 417 8.54 13.50 -22.23
CA ASP A 417 9.37 14.61 -22.71
C ASP A 417 9.65 15.59 -21.56
N LEU A 418 10.85 15.48 -20.97
CA LEU A 418 11.25 16.29 -19.83
C LEU A 418 11.38 17.79 -20.16
N ALA A 419 11.69 18.14 -21.40
CA ALA A 419 11.80 19.55 -21.79
C ALA A 419 10.41 20.18 -21.87
N ALA A 420 9.49 19.53 -22.60
CA ALA A 420 8.11 19.98 -22.69
C ALA A 420 7.40 20.00 -21.33
N LEU A 421 7.70 19.02 -20.46
CA LEU A 421 7.17 18.98 -19.10
C LEU A 421 7.65 20.17 -18.25
N ARG A 422 8.95 20.52 -18.32
CA ARG A 422 9.49 21.69 -17.60
C ARG A 422 8.86 22.99 -18.10
N ASP A 423 8.76 23.17 -19.42
CA ASP A 423 8.17 24.35 -20.04
C ASP A 423 6.69 24.54 -19.62
N GLU A 424 5.91 23.45 -19.58
CA GLU A 424 4.52 23.52 -19.12
C GLU A 424 4.43 23.86 -17.63
N LEU A 425 5.28 23.26 -16.79
CA LEU A 425 5.30 23.56 -15.36
C LEU A 425 5.66 25.03 -15.11
N ASP A 426 6.67 25.57 -15.78
CA ASP A 426 7.05 26.98 -15.61
C ASP A 426 5.97 27.97 -16.08
N GLY A 427 5.05 27.52 -16.96
CA GLY A 427 3.89 28.29 -17.40
C GLY A 427 2.67 28.24 -16.46
N LEU A 428 2.64 27.36 -15.46
CA LEU A 428 1.52 27.28 -14.52
C LEU A 428 1.61 28.38 -13.47
N ALA A 429 0.54 29.14 -13.30
CA ALA A 429 0.43 30.24 -12.33
C ALA A 429 0.57 29.81 -10.85
N GLY A 430 0.57 28.50 -10.59
CA GLY A 430 0.82 27.90 -9.27
C GLY A 430 2.01 26.92 -9.26
N ALA A 431 2.89 26.96 -10.26
CA ALA A 431 4.23 26.39 -10.14
C ALA A 431 5.14 27.32 -9.38
#